data_AF-A0A5P9CKC3-F1
#
_entry.id   AF-A0A5P9CKC3-F1
#
_cell.length_a   1.000
_cell.length_b   1.000
_cell.length_c   1.000
_cell.angle_alpha   90.00
_cell.angle_beta   90.00
_cell.angle_gamma   90.00
#
_symmetry.space_group_name_H-M   'P 1'
#
loop_
_entity.id
_entity.type
_entity.pdbx_description
1 polymer ?
#
loop_
_entity_poly.entity_id
_entity_poly.type
_entity_poly.pdbx_seq_one_letter_code
_entity_poly.pdbx_strand_id
1 'polypeptide(L)'
;MRVIETSTVIATLGLFCFLTASNLASPKAIQALGVHLTAGFFTYPFVYFFSSIIIATRSPKTYFRCIALAYLGYLAFISMMYLASITPESNPDSNYSQSFNLIYSLSNYRIYLASLCAYFVSTFMFGVIFSSLKINSISIRISISTIIVSLVDVKLFLALAYLGVKNNDLLLSIMFWSSITKLVAQLVLLPPAIFIINTIRDRDECCF
;
A
#
# COMPACT_ATOMS: atom_id res chain seq x y z
N MET A 1 -22.53 -7.24 14.64
CA MET A 1 -22.22 -8.07 13.45
C MET A 1 -22.32 -7.32 12.12
N ARG A 2 -23.50 -6.82 11.66
CA ARG A 2 -23.62 -6.15 10.34
C ARG A 2 -22.64 -4.99 10.12
N VAL A 3 -22.43 -4.13 11.13
CA VAL A 3 -21.55 -2.94 11.01
C VAL A 3 -20.07 -3.33 10.76
N ILE A 4 -19.58 -4.37 11.44
CA ILE A 4 -18.20 -4.85 11.29
C ILE A 4 -18.02 -5.51 9.90
N GLU A 5 -19.02 -6.25 9.41
CA GLU A 5 -18.98 -6.84 8.07
C GLU A 5 -18.97 -5.79 6.98
N THR A 6 -19.88 -4.82 7.06
CA THR A 6 -19.93 -3.71 6.12
C THR A 6 -18.63 -2.90 6.14
N SER A 7 -18.08 -2.59 7.32
CA SER A 7 -16.82 -1.85 7.40
C SER A 7 -15.64 -2.62 6.84
N THR A 8 -15.60 -3.95 7.01
CA THR A 8 -14.54 -4.81 6.47
C THR A 8 -14.60 -4.86 4.95
N VAL A 9 -15.80 -4.95 4.37
CA VAL A 9 -16.00 -4.89 2.92
C VAL A 9 -15.55 -3.54 2.37
N ILE A 10 -16.00 -2.44 2.98
CA ILE A 10 -15.60 -1.08 2.59
C ILE A 10 -14.08 -0.92 2.66
N ALA A 11 -13.45 -1.38 3.75
CA ALA A 11 -12.02 -1.28 3.91
C ALA A 11 -11.25 -2.15 2.91
N THR A 12 -11.76 -3.32 2.57
CA THR A 12 -11.15 -4.20 1.55
C THR A 12 -11.25 -3.59 0.15
N LEU A 13 -12.38 -2.97 -0.19
CA LEU A 13 -12.57 -2.25 -1.45
C LEU A 13 -11.67 -1.01 -1.53
N GLY A 14 -11.58 -0.24 -0.43
CA GLY A 14 -10.66 0.88 -0.31
C GLY A 14 -9.21 0.43 -0.49
N LEU A 15 -8.82 -0.65 0.18
CA LEU A 15 -7.48 -1.24 0.04
C LEU A 15 -7.18 -1.59 -1.42
N PHE A 16 -8.07 -2.31 -2.09
CA PHE A 16 -7.92 -2.65 -3.51
C PHE A 16 -7.77 -1.41 -4.41
N CYS A 17 -8.64 -0.41 -4.23
CA CYS A 17 -8.65 0.82 -5.02
C CYS A 17 -7.33 1.60 -4.86
N PHE A 18 -6.96 1.92 -3.62
CA PHE A 18 -5.78 2.73 -3.34
C PHE A 18 -4.47 1.96 -3.60
N LEU A 19 -4.45 0.64 -3.43
CA LEU A 19 -3.31 -0.19 -3.82
C LEU A 19 -3.07 -0.11 -5.32
N THR A 20 -4.13 -0.30 -6.12
CA THR A 20 -4.07 -0.23 -7.58
C THR A 20 -3.61 1.15 -8.04
N ALA A 21 -4.23 2.22 -7.52
CA ALA A 21 -3.86 3.60 -7.86
C ALA A 21 -2.40 3.92 -7.50
N SER A 22 -1.92 3.48 -6.33
CA SER A 22 -0.55 3.74 -5.87
C SER A 22 0.49 3.07 -6.74
N ASN A 23 0.25 1.81 -7.11
CA ASN A 23 1.20 1.06 -7.93
C ASN A 23 1.24 1.58 -9.37
N LEU A 24 0.11 2.03 -9.93
CA LEU A 24 0.06 2.68 -11.24
C LEU A 24 0.72 4.06 -11.26
N ALA A 25 0.63 4.81 -10.15
CA ALA A 25 1.24 6.12 -10.03
C ALA A 25 2.74 6.05 -9.68
N SER A 26 3.22 4.98 -9.06
CA SER A 26 4.61 4.84 -8.60
C SER A 26 5.69 5.05 -9.68
N PRO A 27 5.55 4.55 -10.94
CA PRO A 27 6.54 4.76 -11.99
C PRO A 27 6.82 6.26 -12.26
N LYS A 28 5.80 7.11 -12.08
CA LYS A 28 5.90 8.55 -12.32
C LYS A 28 6.68 9.21 -11.18
N ALA A 29 7.92 9.60 -11.47
CA ALA A 29 8.68 10.47 -10.59
C ALA A 29 8.08 11.89 -10.60
N ILE A 30 8.01 12.51 -9.43
CA ILE A 30 7.57 13.88 -9.25
C ILE A 30 8.67 14.65 -8.52
N GLN A 31 8.77 15.94 -8.85
CA GLN A 31 9.62 16.88 -8.15
C GLN A 31 8.75 18.05 -7.71
N ALA A 32 8.75 18.33 -6.40
CA ALA A 32 8.04 19.47 -5.83
C ALA A 32 8.96 20.13 -4.81
N LEU A 33 9.15 21.45 -4.89
CA LEU A 33 9.93 22.23 -3.93
C LEU A 33 11.36 21.67 -3.66
N GLY A 34 12.02 21.11 -4.68
CA GLY A 34 13.35 20.49 -4.56
C GLY A 34 13.35 19.07 -3.98
N VAL A 35 12.18 18.50 -3.68
CA VAL A 35 12.00 17.16 -3.13
C VAL A 35 11.63 16.18 -4.25
N HIS A 36 12.35 15.06 -4.33
CA HIS A 36 12.08 13.99 -5.29
C HIS A 36 11.24 12.88 -4.66
N LEU A 37 10.08 12.60 -5.26
CA LEU A 37 9.12 11.57 -4.81
C LEU A 37 8.59 10.77 -5.99
N THR A 38 7.83 9.72 -5.70
CA THR A 38 6.98 9.04 -6.69
C THR A 38 5.53 9.54 -6.56
N ALA A 39 4.77 9.56 -7.65
CA ALA A 39 3.36 10.00 -7.59
C ALA A 39 2.48 9.05 -6.77
N GLY A 40 2.93 7.82 -6.53
CA GLY A 40 2.30 6.89 -5.59
C GLY A 40 2.21 7.43 -4.15
N PHE A 41 3.01 8.45 -3.80
CA PHE A 41 2.93 9.15 -2.53
C PHE A 41 1.52 9.62 -2.16
N PHE A 42 0.72 10.10 -3.12
CA PHE A 42 -0.60 10.67 -2.82
C PHE A 42 -1.62 9.63 -2.32
N THR A 43 -1.51 8.40 -2.80
CA THR A 43 -2.51 7.35 -2.58
C THR A 43 -2.05 6.31 -1.58
N TYR A 44 -0.75 6.10 -1.43
CA TYR A 44 -0.19 5.02 -0.61
C TYR A 44 -0.46 5.15 0.91
N PRO A 45 -0.61 6.35 1.51
CA PRO A 45 -1.03 6.48 2.90
C PRO A 45 -2.43 5.89 3.15
N PHE A 46 -3.34 5.94 2.17
CA PHE A 46 -4.68 5.37 2.30
C PHE A 46 -4.67 3.84 2.31
N VAL A 47 -3.71 3.19 1.65
CA VAL A 47 -3.49 1.73 1.75
C VAL A 47 -3.32 1.32 3.22
N TYR A 48 -2.53 2.09 3.96
CA TYR A 48 -2.26 1.85 5.38
C TYR A 48 -3.44 2.21 6.28
N PHE A 49 -4.18 3.26 5.92
CA PHE A 49 -5.40 3.63 6.61
C PHE A 49 -6.42 2.49 6.58
N PHE A 50 -6.69 1.92 5.39
CA PHE A 50 -7.65 0.81 5.29
C PHE A 50 -7.10 -0.50 5.88
N SER A 51 -5.83 -0.82 5.68
CA SER A 51 -5.25 -2.04 6.23
C SER A 51 -5.23 -2.03 7.77
N SER A 52 -4.95 -0.87 8.38
CA SER A 52 -4.99 -0.71 9.84
C SER A 52 -6.39 -0.85 10.43
N ILE A 53 -7.44 -0.48 9.69
CA ILE A 53 -8.83 -0.76 10.11
C ILE A 53 -9.09 -2.28 10.10
N ILE A 54 -8.71 -3.00 9.04
CA ILE A 54 -8.94 -4.45 8.93
C ILE A 54 -8.15 -5.20 10.01
N ILE A 55 -6.86 -4.88 10.19
CA ILE A 55 -5.99 -5.60 11.14
C ILE A 55 -6.44 -5.43 12.59
N ALA A 56 -7.00 -4.28 12.94
CA ALA A 56 -7.39 -3.96 14.30
C ALA A 56 -8.82 -4.40 14.66
N THR A 57 -9.63 -4.75 13.66
CA THR A 57 -11.04 -5.14 13.85
C THR A 57 -11.32 -6.61 13.53
N ARG A 58 -10.37 -7.33 12.91
CA ARG A 58 -10.58 -8.70 12.45
C ARG A 58 -9.48 -9.66 12.89
N SER A 59 -9.87 -10.92 13.03
CA SER A 59 -8.94 -12.01 13.29
C SER A 59 -7.87 -12.10 12.20
N PRO A 60 -6.66 -12.62 12.51
CA PRO A 60 -5.59 -12.78 11.53
C PRO A 60 -6.05 -13.54 10.27
N LYS A 61 -6.89 -14.57 10.43
CA LYS A 61 -7.43 -15.35 9.30
C LYS A 61 -8.25 -14.49 8.35
N THR A 62 -9.15 -13.66 8.87
CA THR A 62 -10.00 -12.77 8.05
C THR A 62 -9.17 -11.64 7.44
N TYR A 63 -8.24 -11.07 8.20
CA TYR A 63 -7.31 -10.05 7.73
C TYR A 63 -6.50 -10.53 6.51
N PHE A 64 -5.85 -11.69 6.60
CA PHE A 64 -5.10 -12.24 5.48
C PHE A 64 -5.98 -12.54 4.27
N ARG A 65 -7.23 -12.98 4.48
CA ARG A 65 -8.20 -13.18 3.37
C ARG A 65 -8.54 -11.86 2.69
N CYS A 66 -8.83 -10.79 3.43
CA CYS A 66 -9.14 -9.47 2.86
C CYS A 66 -7.98 -8.93 2.03
N ILE A 67 -6.75 -9.04 2.53
CA ILE A 67 -5.55 -8.62 1.80
C ILE A 67 -5.33 -9.46 0.56
N ALA A 68 -5.44 -10.80 0.69
CA ALA A 68 -5.28 -11.70 -0.43
C ALA A 68 -6.29 -11.37 -1.53
N LEU A 69 -7.56 -11.09 -1.18
CA LEU A 69 -8.59 -10.68 -2.14
C LEU A 69 -8.26 -9.34 -2.81
N ALA A 70 -7.80 -8.34 -2.05
CA ALA A 70 -7.39 -7.06 -2.62
C ALA A 70 -6.21 -7.19 -3.59
N TYR A 71 -5.20 -7.98 -3.23
CA TYR A 71 -4.05 -8.26 -4.09
C TYR A 71 -4.41 -9.12 -5.31
N LEU A 72 -5.27 -10.13 -5.15
CA LEU A 72 -5.77 -10.94 -6.26
C LEU A 72 -6.57 -10.09 -7.25
N GLY A 73 -7.46 -9.22 -6.75
CA GLY A 73 -8.19 -8.26 -7.58
C GLY A 73 -7.24 -7.32 -8.31
N TYR A 74 -6.22 -6.81 -7.62
CA TYR A 74 -5.20 -5.96 -8.21
C TYR A 74 -4.38 -6.67 -9.30
N LEU A 75 -3.91 -7.89 -9.03
CA LEU A 75 -3.18 -8.70 -10.01
C LEU A 75 -4.05 -9.06 -11.21
N ALA A 76 -5.32 -9.39 -11.00
CA ALA A 76 -6.28 -9.63 -12.07
C ALA A 76 -6.47 -8.37 -12.93
N PHE A 77 -6.65 -7.21 -12.30
CA PHE A 77 -6.76 -5.92 -13.01
C PHE A 77 -5.53 -5.66 -13.89
N ILE A 78 -4.33 -5.72 -13.31
CA ILE A 78 -3.08 -5.49 -14.05
C ILE A 78 -2.89 -6.51 -15.17
N SER A 79 -3.22 -7.79 -14.93
CA SER A 79 -3.09 -8.83 -15.95
C SER A 79 -4.03 -8.57 -17.13
N MET A 80 -5.26 -8.14 -16.87
CA MET A 80 -6.22 -7.78 -17.92
C MET A 80 -5.77 -6.53 -18.69
N MET A 81 -5.21 -5.53 -18.01
CA MET A 81 -4.67 -4.34 -18.70
C MET A 81 -3.43 -4.66 -19.53
N TYR A 82 -2.56 -5.56 -19.05
CA TYR A 82 -1.44 -6.06 -19.83
C TYR A 82 -1.91 -6.83 -21.07
N LEU A 83 -2.93 -7.69 -20.93
CA LEU A 83 -3.54 -8.38 -22.06
C LEU A 83 -4.10 -7.39 -23.09
N ALA A 84 -4.80 -6.34 -22.63
CA ALA A 84 -5.29 -5.28 -23.49
C ALA A 84 -4.17 -4.47 -24.17
N SER A 85 -2.98 -4.40 -23.56
CA SER A 85 -1.83 -3.70 -24.14
C SER A 85 -1.14 -4.51 -25.24
N ILE A 86 -1.15 -5.83 -25.16
CA ILE A 86 -0.53 -6.67 -26.20
C ILE A 86 -1.49 -7.01 -27.35
N THR A 87 -2.79 -6.74 -27.20
CA THR A 87 -3.76 -6.96 -28.29
C THR A 87 -3.52 -6.00 -29.44
N PRO A 88 -3.70 -6.45 -30.71
CA PRO A 88 -3.51 -5.60 -31.88
C PRO A 88 -4.33 -4.32 -31.81
N GLU A 89 -3.68 -3.20 -32.07
CA GLU A 89 -4.29 -1.88 -32.01
C GLU A 89 -4.91 -1.52 -33.37
N SER A 90 -6.05 -0.84 -33.33
CA SER A 90 -6.68 -0.33 -34.56
C SER A 90 -5.91 0.85 -35.18
N ASN A 91 -5.21 1.63 -34.36
CA ASN A 91 -4.37 2.73 -34.80
C ASN A 91 -3.06 2.78 -34.00
N PRO A 92 -2.00 2.08 -34.45
CA PRO A 92 -0.74 1.93 -33.72
C PRO A 92 0.02 3.23 -33.46
N ASP A 93 -0.11 4.18 -34.38
CA ASP A 93 0.60 5.47 -34.30
C ASP A 93 -0.14 6.49 -33.42
N SER A 94 -1.27 6.10 -32.83
CA SER A 94 -1.99 7.00 -31.94
C SER A 94 -1.21 7.21 -30.64
N ASN A 95 -1.11 8.46 -30.19
CA ASN A 95 -0.50 8.80 -28.90
C ASN A 95 -1.16 8.06 -27.72
N TYR A 96 -2.46 7.74 -27.85
CA TYR A 96 -3.20 6.99 -26.85
C TYR A 96 -2.70 5.55 -26.73
N SER A 97 -2.60 4.83 -27.84
CA SER A 97 -2.07 3.47 -27.92
C SER A 97 -0.67 3.35 -27.31
N GLN A 98 0.24 4.23 -27.73
CA GLN A 98 1.62 4.24 -27.22
C GLN A 98 1.66 4.50 -25.71
N SER A 99 0.87 5.46 -25.22
CA SER A 99 0.80 5.76 -23.79
C SER A 99 0.22 4.60 -22.98
N PHE A 100 -0.83 3.96 -23.50
CA PHE A 100 -1.45 2.79 -22.86
C PHE A 100 -0.44 1.65 -22.71
N ASN A 101 0.31 1.35 -23.77
CA ASN A 101 1.32 0.31 -23.75
C ASN A 101 2.48 0.62 -22.80
N LEU A 102 2.91 1.88 -22.72
CA LEU A 102 3.94 2.27 -21.76
C LEU A 102 3.50 2.06 -20.31
N ILE A 103 2.27 2.45 -19.98
CA ILE A 103 1.71 2.32 -18.62
C ILE A 103 1.57 0.85 -18.23
N TYR A 104 1.06 0.01 -19.13
CA TYR A 104 0.79 -1.40 -18.82
C TYR A 104 1.87 -2.37 -19.29
N SER A 105 3.02 -1.87 -19.72
CA SER A 105 4.16 -2.68 -20.14
C SER A 105 4.67 -3.61 -19.03
N LEU A 106 5.28 -4.72 -19.45
CA LEU A 106 5.90 -5.69 -18.55
C LEU A 106 7.02 -5.08 -17.68
N SER A 107 7.62 -3.97 -18.12
CA SER A 107 8.64 -3.23 -17.37
C SER A 107 8.15 -2.76 -16.00
N ASN A 108 6.84 -2.51 -15.85
CA ASN A 108 6.24 -2.11 -14.57
C ASN A 108 5.93 -3.32 -13.66
N TYR A 109 6.03 -4.57 -14.16
CA TYR A 109 5.77 -5.77 -13.36
C TYR A 109 6.69 -5.89 -12.15
N ARG A 110 7.92 -5.39 -12.28
CA ARG A 110 8.87 -5.28 -11.17
C ARG A 110 8.32 -4.45 -10.00
N ILE A 111 7.65 -3.35 -10.30
CA ILE A 111 7.04 -2.47 -9.28
C ILE A 111 5.90 -3.21 -8.57
N TYR A 112 5.12 -3.97 -9.32
CA TYR A 112 3.97 -4.72 -8.79
C TYR A 112 4.43 -5.83 -7.84
N LEU A 113 5.46 -6.58 -8.25
CA LEU A 113 6.06 -7.63 -7.42
C LEU A 113 6.75 -7.05 -6.18
N ALA A 114 7.48 -5.93 -6.34
CA ALA A 114 8.08 -5.20 -5.23
C ALA A 114 7.03 -4.75 -4.20
N SER A 115 5.88 -4.22 -4.66
CA SER A 115 4.77 -3.80 -3.79
C SER A 115 4.16 -4.97 -3.02
N LEU A 116 3.98 -6.11 -3.69
CA LEU A 116 3.50 -7.33 -3.05
C LEU A 116 4.49 -7.82 -1.98
N CYS A 117 5.77 -7.97 -2.32
CA CYS A 117 6.79 -8.41 -1.37
C CYS A 117 6.93 -7.46 -0.17
N ALA A 118 7.00 -6.15 -0.42
CA ALA A 118 7.12 -5.14 0.62
C ALA A 118 5.94 -5.21 1.60
N TYR A 119 4.72 -5.27 1.07
CA TYR A 119 3.51 -5.31 1.88
C TYR A 119 3.35 -6.59 2.70
N PHE A 120 3.72 -7.75 2.15
CA PHE A 120 3.69 -9.01 2.89
C PHE A 120 4.69 -9.00 4.06
N VAL A 121 5.92 -8.56 3.82
CA VAL A 121 6.94 -8.44 4.85
C VAL A 121 6.52 -7.44 5.93
N SER A 122 6.00 -6.29 5.51
CA SER A 122 5.57 -5.23 6.42
C SER A 122 4.38 -5.69 7.28
N THR A 123 3.39 -6.36 6.67
CA THR A 123 2.28 -7.00 7.36
C THR A 123 2.73 -8.03 8.41
N PHE A 124 3.66 -8.91 8.04
CA PHE A 124 4.18 -9.91 8.97
C PHE A 124 4.90 -9.24 10.15
N MET A 125 5.74 -8.25 9.87
CA MET A 125 6.42 -7.45 10.88
C MET A 125 5.44 -6.71 11.80
N PHE A 126 4.31 -6.24 11.28
CA PHE A 126 3.28 -5.63 12.12
C PHE A 126 2.81 -6.58 13.21
N GLY A 127 2.46 -7.83 12.86
CA GLY A 127 1.99 -8.82 13.83
C GLY A 127 3.05 -9.14 14.89
N VAL A 128 4.32 -9.25 14.49
CA VAL A 128 5.45 -9.51 15.39
C VAL A 128 5.68 -8.33 16.34
N ILE A 129 5.76 -7.09 15.82
CA ILE A 129 5.99 -5.90 16.64
C ILE A 129 4.80 -5.68 17.56
N PHE A 130 3.58 -5.79 17.04
CA PHE A 130 2.36 -5.58 17.80
C PHE A 130 2.27 -6.55 18.99
N SER A 131 2.54 -7.84 18.80
CA SER A 131 2.50 -8.85 19.86
C SER A 131 3.66 -8.70 20.86
N SER A 132 4.83 -8.21 20.43
CA SER A 132 6.00 -8.01 21.29
C SER A 132 5.89 -6.80 22.23
N LEU A 133 5.05 -5.81 21.90
CA LEU A 133 4.91 -4.59 22.71
C LEU A 133 4.12 -4.85 24.00
N LYS A 134 4.79 -4.70 25.15
CA LYS A 134 4.22 -4.79 26.50
C LYS A 134 3.53 -3.48 26.95
N ILE A 135 2.63 -2.95 26.14
CA ILE A 135 1.92 -1.68 26.39
C ILE A 135 0.42 -1.96 26.55
N ASN A 136 -0.20 -1.47 27.63
CA ASN A 136 -1.63 -1.71 27.89
C ASN A 136 -2.55 -1.03 26.88
N SER A 137 -2.16 0.14 26.36
CA SER A 137 -2.95 0.85 25.35
C SER A 137 -2.75 0.23 23.98
N ILE A 138 -3.81 -0.40 23.49
CA ILE A 138 -3.85 -0.98 22.14
C ILE A 138 -3.70 0.07 21.04
N SER A 139 -4.24 1.28 21.22
CA SER A 139 -4.06 2.37 20.27
C SER A 139 -2.58 2.77 20.14
N ILE A 140 -1.83 2.75 21.24
CA ILE A 140 -0.39 3.01 21.23
C ILE A 140 0.36 1.87 20.50
N ARG A 141 -0.01 0.61 20.77
CA ARG A 141 0.57 -0.56 20.08
C ARG A 141 0.35 -0.46 18.57
N ILE A 142 -0.87 -0.14 18.12
CA ILE A 142 -1.18 0.05 16.70
C ILE A 142 -0.31 1.16 16.11
N SER A 143 -0.26 2.34 16.73
CA SER A 143 0.52 3.48 16.22
C SER A 143 2.00 3.14 16.06
N ILE A 144 2.63 2.56 17.09
CA ILE A 144 4.06 2.22 17.07
C ILE A 144 4.33 1.19 15.98
N SER A 145 3.55 0.10 15.95
CA SER A 145 3.70 -0.93 14.92
C SER A 145 3.53 -0.37 13.52
N THR A 146 2.50 0.45 13.27
CA THR A 146 2.27 1.03 11.95
C THR A 146 3.40 1.96 11.52
N ILE A 147 3.91 2.81 12.42
CA ILE A 147 5.02 3.72 12.10
C ILE A 147 6.26 2.93 11.68
N ILE A 148 6.69 1.95 12.48
CA ILE A 148 7.90 1.16 12.20
C ILE A 148 7.74 0.40 10.88
N VAL A 149 6.60 -0.26 10.71
CA VAL A 149 6.31 -1.10 9.53
C VAL A 149 6.23 -0.26 8.26
N SER A 150 5.59 0.91 8.31
CA SER A 150 5.46 1.79 7.15
C SER A 150 6.81 2.28 6.60
N LEU A 151 7.81 2.44 7.48
CA LEU A 151 9.17 2.79 7.08
C LEU A 151 9.90 1.63 6.42
N VAL A 152 9.78 0.42 6.99
CA VAL A 152 10.40 -0.78 6.42
C VAL A 152 9.83 -1.03 5.02
N ASP A 153 8.52 -0.90 4.89
CA ASP A 153 7.80 -1.12 3.64
C ASP A 153 8.22 -0.15 2.53
N VAL A 154 8.26 1.16 2.78
CA VAL A 154 8.71 2.14 1.79
C VAL A 154 10.15 1.85 1.33
N LYS A 155 11.04 1.52 2.27
CA LYS A 155 12.44 1.24 1.95
C LYS A 155 12.58 -0.05 1.14
N LEU A 156 11.90 -1.10 1.56
CA LEU A 156 11.91 -2.39 0.90
C LEU A 156 11.29 -2.29 -0.50
N PHE A 157 10.17 -1.59 -0.63
CA PHE A 157 9.52 -1.31 -1.90
C PHE A 157 10.45 -0.59 -2.87
N LEU A 158 11.04 0.53 -2.47
CA LEU A 158 11.91 1.32 -3.35
C LEU A 158 13.19 0.56 -3.72
N ALA A 159 13.77 -0.20 -2.79
CA ALA A 159 14.90 -1.07 -3.08
C ALA A 159 14.52 -2.14 -4.11
N LEU A 160 13.45 -2.90 -3.89
CA LEU A 160 13.03 -3.95 -4.82
C LEU A 160 12.59 -3.38 -6.18
N ALA A 161 11.91 -2.23 -6.20
CA ALA A 161 11.38 -1.64 -7.43
C ALA A 161 12.45 -0.98 -8.31
N TYR A 162 13.44 -0.30 -7.71
CA TYR A 162 14.31 0.63 -8.44
C TYR A 162 15.82 0.39 -8.32
N LEU A 163 16.27 -0.52 -7.45
CA LEU A 163 17.70 -0.84 -7.31
C LEU A 163 18.26 -1.41 -8.63
N GLY A 164 19.30 -0.79 -9.17
CA GLY A 164 19.87 -1.13 -10.48
C GLY A 164 19.07 -0.64 -11.69
N VAL A 165 17.98 0.11 -11.50
CA VAL A 165 17.23 0.77 -12.59
C VAL A 165 17.45 2.28 -12.58
N LYS A 166 17.37 2.91 -11.39
CA LYS A 166 17.61 4.33 -11.21
C LYS A 166 19.02 4.58 -10.67
N ASN A 167 19.55 5.77 -10.91
CA ASN A 167 20.79 6.23 -10.29
C ASN A 167 20.70 6.09 -8.76
N ASN A 168 21.73 5.51 -8.14
CA ASN A 168 21.80 5.27 -6.70
C ASN A 168 21.62 6.54 -5.86
N ASP A 169 22.19 7.68 -6.30
CA ASP A 169 22.07 8.95 -5.56
C ASP A 169 20.63 9.47 -5.57
N LEU A 170 19.97 9.37 -6.73
CA LEU A 170 18.56 9.71 -6.88
C LEU A 170 17.67 8.76 -6.07
N LEU A 171 17.99 7.46 -6.06
CA LEU A 171 17.25 6.46 -5.31
C LEU A 171 17.32 6.72 -3.80
N LEU A 172 18.52 7.01 -3.27
CA LEU A 172 18.72 7.38 -1.87
C LEU A 172 17.93 8.64 -1.48
N SER A 173 17.95 9.66 -2.35
CA SER A 173 17.16 10.89 -2.16
C SER A 173 15.66 10.58 -2.12
N ILE A 174 15.14 9.81 -3.08
CA ILE A 174 13.73 9.40 -3.12
C ILE A 174 13.38 8.58 -1.88
N MET A 175 14.22 7.65 -1.45
CA MET A 175 14.00 6.83 -0.26
C MET A 175 13.91 7.67 1.01
N PHE A 176 14.80 8.64 1.17
CA PHE A 176 14.82 9.55 2.32
C PHE A 176 13.53 10.39 2.38
N TRP A 177 13.22 11.09 1.29
CA TRP A 177 12.04 11.94 1.22
C TRP A 177 10.73 11.15 1.29
N SER A 178 10.66 9.99 0.65
CA SER A 178 9.49 9.10 0.74
C SER A 178 9.30 8.62 2.18
N SER A 179 10.36 8.34 2.92
CA SER A 179 10.27 7.93 4.34
C SER A 179 9.70 9.05 5.21
N ILE A 180 10.21 10.29 5.06
CA ILE A 180 9.71 11.45 5.81
C ILE A 180 8.24 11.68 5.49
N THR A 181 7.90 11.73 4.21
CA THR A 181 6.54 12.06 3.78
C THR A 181 5.55 10.96 4.19
N LYS A 182 6.01 9.69 4.21
CA LYS A 182 5.23 8.56 4.74
C LYS A 182 4.94 8.73 6.24
N LEU A 183 5.92 9.14 7.04
CA LEU A 183 5.71 9.41 8.47
C LEU A 183 4.72 10.53 8.70
N VAL A 184 4.86 11.65 7.98
CA VAL A 184 3.93 12.79 8.08
C VAL A 184 2.51 12.35 7.73
N ALA A 185 2.33 11.61 6.63
CA ALA A 185 1.02 11.10 6.25
C ALA A 185 0.43 10.15 7.32
N GLN A 186 1.26 9.32 7.93
CA GLN A 186 0.81 8.41 8.98
C GLN A 186 0.42 9.13 10.27
N LEU A 187 1.11 10.22 10.63
CA LEU A 187 0.73 11.07 11.77
C LEU A 187 -0.64 11.73 11.55
N VAL A 188 -0.98 12.07 10.31
CA VAL A 188 -2.28 12.66 9.95
C VAL A 188 -3.39 11.61 9.89
N LEU A 189 -3.11 10.41 9.36
CA LEU A 189 -4.13 9.38 9.11
C LEU A 189 -4.32 8.38 10.25
N LEU A 190 -3.36 8.21 11.16
CA LEU A 190 -3.53 7.34 12.33
C LEU A 190 -4.66 7.79 13.26
N PRO A 191 -4.76 9.08 13.65
CA PRO A 191 -5.83 9.51 14.54
C PRO A 191 -7.25 9.18 14.04
N PRO A 192 -7.63 9.50 12.77
CA PRO A 192 -8.95 9.11 12.27
C PRO A 192 -9.10 7.59 12.14
N ALA A 193 -8.04 6.85 11.77
CA ALA A 193 -8.10 5.40 11.72
C ALA A 193 -8.41 4.81 13.10
N ILE A 194 -7.72 5.27 14.15
CA ILE A 194 -7.93 4.82 15.53
C ILE A 194 -9.34 5.17 16.02
N PHE A 195 -9.85 6.36 15.68
CA PHE A 195 -11.22 6.75 16.02
C PHE A 195 -12.24 5.77 15.40
N ILE A 196 -12.09 5.46 14.12
CA ILE A 196 -12.95 4.50 13.41
C ILE A 196 -12.82 3.10 14.02
N ILE A 197 -11.59 2.64 14.28
CA ILE A 197 -11.32 1.35 14.92
C ILE A 197 -12.02 1.26 16.27
N ASN A 198 -11.89 2.28 17.12
CA ASN A 198 -12.50 2.30 18.45
C ASN A 198 -14.04 2.36 18.39
N THR A 199 -14.62 2.87 17.31
CA THR A 199 -16.07 2.92 17.10
C THR A 199 -16.63 1.58 16.63
N ILE A 200 -15.84 0.83 15.84
CA ILE A 200 -16.27 -0.43 15.20
C ILE A 200 -15.92 -1.65 16.04
N ARG A 201 -14.83 -1.59 16.81
CA ARG A 201 -14.29 -2.74 17.54
C ARG A 201 -15.15 -3.10 18.74
N ASP A 202 -15.62 -4.35 18.79
CA ASP A 202 -16.17 -4.96 20.00
C ASP A 202 -15.04 -5.21 21.01
N ARG A 203 -15.21 -4.77 22.26
CA ARG A 203 -14.15 -4.77 23.29
C ARG A 203 -13.61 -6.16 23.66
N ASP A 204 -14.33 -7.21 23.28
CA ASP A 204 -14.05 -8.59 23.69
C ASP A 204 -13.24 -9.38 22.65
N GLU A 205 -13.06 -8.87 21.43
CA GLU A 205 -12.21 -9.49 20.42
C GLU A 205 -10.82 -8.86 20.42
N CYS A 206 -10.02 -9.18 21.45
CA CYS A 206 -8.57 -9.05 21.34
C CYS A 206 -8.09 -10.02 20.24
N CYS A 207 -8.04 -9.51 19.01
CA CYS A 207 -7.45 -10.20 17.87
C CYS A 207 -5.93 -10.12 17.99
N PHE A 208 -5.32 -11.00 18.80
CA PHE A 208 -4.01 -11.66 18.59
C PHE A 208 -3.79 -12.66 19.73
#